data_AF-A0A6G1PAI2-F1
#
_entry.id   AF-A0A6G1PAI2-F1
#
_cell.length_a   1.000
_cell.length_b   1.000
_cell.length_c   1.000
_cell.angle_alpha   90.00
_cell.angle_beta   90.00
_cell.angle_gamma   90.00
#
_symmetry.space_group_name_H-M   'P 1'
#
loop_
_entity.id
_entity.type
_entity.pdbx_description
1 polymer ?
#
loop_
_entity_poly.entity_id
_entity_poly.type
_entity_poly.pdbx_seq_one_letter_code
_entity_poly.pdbx_strand_id
1 'polypeptide(L)'
;MHSLCRVKMQFRTVLDVKVVDVEKRRSPSKHYVYLINVTYSDNTSHIIYRRYSKFFDLQMQILDKFPIEGGQKDPKKRIIPFLPGKILFRRSHVRDVAMKRLRFIDDYCRALVRLPPQISQSEEVLRFFETKTEDINPPVEDYGSKRKSVAVVVLEM
;
A
#
# COMPACT_ATOMS: atom_id res chain seq x y z
N MET A 1 -25.16 40.25 2.36
CA MET A 1 -25.54 39.21 1.37
C MET A 1 -24.63 39.49 0.18
N HIS A 2 -23.59 38.72 -0.14
CA HIS A 2 -23.57 37.29 -0.47
C HIS A 2 -22.29 36.65 0.07
N SER A 3 -22.47 35.54 0.77
CA SER A 3 -21.41 34.63 1.19
C SER A 3 -20.71 34.09 -0.06
N LEU A 4 -19.43 34.41 -0.23
CA LEU A 4 -18.56 33.68 -1.15
C LEU A 4 -18.53 32.23 -0.64
N CYS A 5 -19.34 31.37 -1.25
CA CYS A 5 -19.16 29.92 -1.20
C CYS A 5 -17.79 29.62 -1.82
N ARG A 6 -16.74 29.81 -1.02
CA ARG A 6 -15.46 29.14 -1.22
C ARG A 6 -15.81 27.67 -1.09
N VAL A 7 -15.98 27.01 -2.24
CA VAL A 7 -15.94 25.56 -2.34
C VAL A 7 -14.58 25.19 -1.77
N LYS A 8 -14.50 24.94 -0.47
CA LYS A 8 -13.40 24.21 0.12
C LYS A 8 -13.50 22.86 -0.57
N MET A 9 -12.69 22.65 -1.60
CA MET A 9 -12.26 21.29 -1.92
C MET A 9 -11.57 20.81 -0.65
N GLN A 10 -12.35 20.20 0.23
CA GLN A 10 -11.80 19.47 1.36
C GLN A 10 -11.07 18.30 0.73
N PHE A 11 -9.75 18.36 0.74
CA PHE A 11 -8.92 17.22 0.40
C PHE A 11 -9.36 16.06 1.30
N ARG A 12 -9.80 14.98 0.67
CA ARG A 12 -10.23 13.75 1.34
C ARG A 12 -9.04 13.21 2.15
N THR A 13 -9.15 13.18 3.47
CA THR A 13 -8.09 12.68 4.34
C THR A 13 -8.26 11.18 4.57
N VAL A 14 -7.19 10.53 5.04
CA VAL A 14 -7.20 9.12 5.41
C VAL A 14 -7.57 8.99 6.89
N LEU A 15 -8.63 8.25 7.20
CA LEU A 15 -9.07 7.99 8.57
C LEU A 15 -8.50 6.69 9.14
N ASP A 16 -8.50 5.63 8.33
CA ASP A 16 -8.01 4.31 8.74
C ASP A 16 -7.44 3.52 7.57
N VAL A 17 -6.54 2.59 7.87
CA VAL A 17 -5.88 1.74 6.88
C VAL A 17 -5.70 0.32 7.43
N LYS A 18 -5.92 -0.67 6.56
CA LYS A 18 -5.66 -2.07 6.86
C LYS A 18 -5.05 -2.77 5.65
N VAL A 19 -3.88 -3.37 5.82
CA VAL A 19 -3.24 -4.20 4.81
C VAL A 19 -3.82 -5.60 4.92
N VAL A 20 -4.64 -6.00 3.95
CA VAL A 20 -5.47 -7.20 4.04
C VAL A 20 -4.82 -8.43 3.43
N ASP A 21 -4.02 -8.26 2.37
CA ASP A 21 -3.39 -9.39 1.66
C ASP A 21 -2.17 -8.95 0.83
N VAL A 22 -1.48 -9.93 0.24
CA VAL A 22 -0.49 -9.73 -0.82
C VAL A 22 -0.85 -10.56 -2.04
N GLU A 23 -0.98 -9.88 -3.18
CA GLU A 23 -1.26 -10.50 -4.47
C GLU A 23 0.00 -10.54 -5.36
N LYS A 24 0.18 -11.63 -6.09
CA LYS A 24 1.22 -11.76 -7.11
C LYS A 24 0.63 -11.39 -8.46
N ARG A 25 1.14 -10.34 -9.09
CA ARG A 25 0.78 -9.91 -10.45
C ARG A 25 1.81 -10.33 -11.48
N ARG A 26 1.37 -10.60 -12.71
CA ARG A 26 2.23 -11.03 -13.83
C ARG A 26 2.49 -9.96 -14.90
N SER A 27 1.62 -8.98 -15.03
CA SER A 27 1.73 -7.87 -15.98
C SER A 27 2.02 -6.56 -15.26
N PRO A 28 2.94 -5.69 -15.73
CA PRO A 28 3.79 -5.84 -16.93
C PRO A 28 4.97 -6.82 -16.73
N SER A 29 5.25 -7.22 -15.50
CA SER A 29 6.20 -8.30 -15.15
C SER A 29 5.82 -8.90 -13.80
N LYS A 30 6.43 -10.03 -13.40
CA LYS A 30 6.13 -10.68 -12.11
C LYS A 30 6.49 -9.78 -10.93
N HIS A 31 5.51 -9.37 -10.14
CA HIS A 31 5.72 -8.57 -8.92
C HIS A 31 4.64 -8.86 -7.87
N TYR A 32 4.88 -8.41 -6.64
CA TYR A 32 3.90 -8.50 -5.55
C TYR A 32 3.39 -7.11 -5.19
N VAL A 33 2.09 -7.02 -4.92
CA VAL A 33 1.42 -5.83 -4.41
C VAL A 33 0.75 -6.14 -3.09
N TYR A 34 0.77 -5.19 -2.17
CA TYR A 34 -0.03 -5.24 -0.95
C TYR A 34 -1.41 -4.66 -1.26
N LEU A 35 -2.45 -5.35 -0.81
CA LEU A 35 -3.83 -4.89 -0.85
C LEU A 35 -4.08 -4.09 0.43
N ILE A 36 -4.39 -2.81 0.28
CA ILE A 36 -4.57 -1.88 1.40
C ILE A 36 -5.99 -1.35 1.34
N ASN A 37 -6.82 -1.72 2.32
CA ASN A 37 -8.11 -1.07 2.52
C ASN A 37 -7.89 0.29 3.18
N VAL A 38 -8.35 1.35 2.53
CA VAL A 38 -8.24 2.73 3.01
C VAL A 38 -9.64 3.26 3.25
N THR A 39 -9.91 3.70 4.46
CA THR A 39 -11.14 4.42 4.83
C THR A 39 -10.83 5.91 4.92
N TYR A 40 -11.66 6.71 4.28
CA TYR A 40 -11.40 8.13 4.11
C TYR A 40 -12.42 9.01 4.83
N SER A 41 -12.16 10.32 4.89
CA SER A 41 -12.98 11.30 5.64
C SER A 41 -14.42 11.45 5.19
N ASP A 42 -14.74 11.00 3.97
CA ASP A 42 -16.09 10.98 3.40
C ASP A 42 -16.83 9.65 3.68
N ASN A 43 -16.28 8.80 4.57
CA ASN A 43 -16.79 7.48 4.95
C ASN A 43 -16.80 6.43 3.84
N THR A 44 -16.19 6.70 2.68
CA THR A 44 -16.02 5.68 1.66
C THR A 44 -14.70 4.93 1.86
N SER A 45 -14.68 3.65 1.47
CA SER A 45 -13.50 2.78 1.61
C SER A 45 -13.15 2.14 0.27
N HIS A 46 -11.86 2.05 -0.04
CA HIS A 46 -11.35 1.43 -1.27
C HIS A 46 -10.13 0.56 -1.00
N ILE A 47 -9.98 -0.51 -1.78
CA ILE A 47 -8.74 -1.27 -1.83
C ILE A 47 -7.80 -0.59 -2.82
N ILE A 48 -6.61 -0.23 -2.38
CA ILE A 48 -5.51 0.23 -3.24
C ILE A 48 -4.38 -0.82 -3.27
N TYR A 49 -3.62 -0.82 -4.36
CA TYR A 49 -2.56 -1.78 -4.59
C TYR A 49 -1.20 -1.07 -4.65
N ARG A 50 -0.30 -1.40 -3.74
CA ARG A 50 1.03 -0.77 -3.67
C ARG A 50 2.14 -1.80 -3.60
N ARG A 51 3.18 -1.63 -4.42
CA ARG A 51 4.42 -2.41 -4.33
C ARG A 51 5.26 -1.92 -3.17
N TYR A 52 6.09 -2.80 -2.59
CA TYR A 52 7.04 -2.41 -1.53
C TYR A 52 7.91 -1.18 -1.92
N SER A 53 8.32 -1.07 -3.19
CA SER A 53 9.10 0.09 -3.66
C SER A 53 8.39 1.42 -3.43
N LYS A 54 7.06 1.47 -3.51
CA LYS A 54 6.30 2.70 -3.26
C LYS A 54 6.31 3.12 -1.79
N PHE A 55 6.39 2.17 -0.86
CA PHE A 55 6.59 2.50 0.55
C PHE A 55 7.99 3.04 0.81
N PHE A 56 9.01 2.51 0.10
CA PHE A 56 10.36 3.04 0.20
C PHE A 56 10.45 4.46 -0.33
N ASP A 57 9.84 4.73 -1.50
CA ASP A 57 9.75 6.08 -2.07
C ASP A 57 9.10 7.06 -1.08
N LEU A 58 7.94 6.67 -0.51
CA LEU A 58 7.25 7.46 0.52
C LEU A 58 8.13 7.70 1.75
N GLN A 59 8.80 6.65 2.25
CA GLN A 59 9.67 6.77 3.42
C GLN A 59 10.79 7.79 3.19
N MET A 60 11.39 7.82 2.00
CA MET A 60 12.44 8.80 1.68
C MET A 60 11.86 10.22 1.65
N GLN A 61 10.70 10.40 1.01
CA GLN A 61 10.05 11.71 0.91
C GLN A 61 9.64 12.27 2.28
N ILE A 62 9.04 11.46 3.16
CA ILE A 62 8.62 11.93 4.49
C ILE A 62 9.82 12.20 5.41
N LEU A 63 10.92 11.44 5.29
CA LEU A 63 12.12 11.68 6.09
C LEU A 63 12.86 12.94 5.64
N ASP A 64 12.85 13.25 4.34
CA ASP A 64 13.41 14.48 3.79
C ASP A 64 12.59 15.70 4.22
N LYS A 65 11.26 15.61 4.17
CA LYS A 65 10.34 16.70 4.54
C LYS A 65 10.26 16.97 6.04
N PHE A 66 10.39 15.93 6.86
CA PHE A 66 10.26 16.00 8.31
C PHE A 66 11.52 15.42 8.99
N PRO A 67 12.68 16.06 8.85
CA PRO A 67 13.96 15.49 9.30
C PRO A 67 14.07 15.40 10.82
N ILE A 68 13.37 16.26 11.57
CA ILE A 68 13.33 16.25 13.03
C ILE A 68 12.50 15.05 13.52
N GLU A 69 11.28 14.91 13.01
CA GLU A 69 10.35 13.82 13.31
C GLU A 69 10.81 12.47 12.72
N GLY A 70 11.69 12.52 11.72
CA GLY A 70 12.45 11.38 11.21
C GLY A 70 13.61 10.97 12.12
N GLY A 71 13.97 11.80 13.10
CA GLY A 71 15.05 11.58 14.05
C GLY A 71 16.45 11.65 13.43
N GLN A 72 16.63 12.40 12.34
CA GLN A 72 17.93 12.48 11.65
C GLN A 72 19.00 13.19 12.49
N LYS A 73 18.59 14.18 13.30
CA LYS A 73 19.48 14.91 14.22
C LYS A 73 19.47 14.34 15.64
N ASP A 74 18.30 13.90 16.10
CA ASP A 74 18.09 13.34 17.43
C ASP A 74 17.15 12.12 17.34
N PRO A 75 17.66 10.89 17.58
CA PRO A 75 16.85 9.69 17.54
C PRO A 75 15.64 9.72 18.50
N LYS A 76 15.72 10.49 19.60
CA LYS A 76 14.61 10.60 20.57
C LYS A 76 13.43 11.40 20.04
N LYS A 77 13.64 12.24 19.03
CA LYS A 77 12.56 13.01 18.36
C LYS A 77 11.87 12.22 17.26
N ARG A 78 12.33 11.00 16.98
CA ARG A 78 11.74 10.18 15.93
C ARG A 78 10.33 9.74 16.31
N ILE A 79 9.36 10.16 15.51
CA ILE A 79 7.99 9.66 15.56
C ILE A 79 7.60 8.95 14.25
N ILE A 80 8.30 9.22 13.15
CA ILE A 80 8.05 8.55 11.88
C ILE A 80 8.41 7.05 12.00
N PRO A 81 7.48 6.12 11.70
CA PRO A 81 7.73 4.70 11.85
C PRO A 81 8.88 4.22 10.97
N PHE A 82 9.55 3.16 11.38
CA PHE A 82 10.55 2.51 10.53
C PHE A 82 9.85 1.66 9.49
N LEU A 83 10.18 1.88 8.22
CA LEU A 83 9.76 0.97 7.17
C LEU A 83 10.45 -0.39 7.37
N PRO A 84 9.73 -1.52 7.36
CA PRO A 84 10.33 -2.84 7.54
C PRO A 84 11.40 -3.05 6.47
N GLY A 85 12.62 -3.38 6.89
CA GLY A 85 13.81 -3.37 6.03
C GLY A 85 13.69 -4.27 4.78
N LYS A 86 14.54 -4.00 3.79
CA LYS A 86 14.70 -4.87 2.62
C LYS A 86 15.29 -6.21 3.08
N ILE A 87 14.42 -7.19 3.26
CA ILE A 87 14.81 -8.59 3.44
C ILE A 87 15.41 -9.11 2.13
N LEU A 88 16.72 -9.32 2.11
CA LEU A 88 17.50 -9.84 0.99
C LEU A 88 17.52 -11.39 1.03
N PHE A 89 16.38 -12.03 0.78
CA PHE A 89 16.37 -13.48 0.51
C PHE A 89 16.59 -13.77 -0.98
N ARG A 90 17.07 -14.98 -1.32
CA ARG A 90 17.16 -15.43 -2.72
C ARG A 90 15.78 -15.39 -3.38
N ARG A 91 15.74 -15.15 -4.70
CA ARG A 91 14.52 -14.94 -5.53
C ARG A 91 13.41 -15.99 -5.33
N SER A 92 13.75 -17.20 -4.90
CA SER A 92 12.80 -18.29 -4.67
C SER A 92 11.83 -18.06 -3.51
N HIS A 93 12.13 -17.17 -2.54
CA HIS A 93 11.31 -16.99 -1.32
C HIS A 93 10.51 -15.66 -1.31
N VAL A 94 10.40 -14.95 -2.43
CA VAL A 94 9.79 -13.61 -2.47
C VAL A 94 8.32 -13.62 -1.98
N ARG A 95 7.57 -14.69 -2.22
CA ARG A 95 6.21 -14.87 -1.68
C ARG A 95 6.21 -14.89 -0.15
N ASP A 96 7.04 -15.74 0.44
CA ASP A 96 7.11 -15.92 1.89
C ASP A 96 7.59 -14.64 2.57
N VAL A 97 8.48 -13.89 1.91
CA VAL A 97 8.91 -12.57 2.35
C VAL A 97 7.76 -11.58 2.37
N ALA A 98 6.97 -11.50 1.30
CA ALA A 98 5.86 -10.57 1.22
C ALA A 98 4.78 -10.90 2.26
N MET A 99 4.45 -12.18 2.43
CA MET A 99 3.51 -12.63 3.47
C MET A 99 4.03 -12.35 4.88
N LYS A 100 5.31 -12.64 5.17
CA LYS A 100 5.93 -12.33 6.48
C LYS A 100 5.95 -10.83 6.76
N ARG A 101 6.06 -9.99 5.73
CA ARG A 101 6.04 -8.52 5.85
C ARG A 101 4.65 -7.94 6.01
N LEU A 102 3.58 -8.67 5.67
CA LEU A 102 2.21 -8.14 5.67
C LEU A 102 1.88 -7.44 6.98
N ARG A 103 2.07 -8.11 8.13
CA ARG A 103 1.82 -7.51 9.45
C ARG A 103 2.65 -6.26 9.71
N PHE A 104 3.94 -6.28 9.36
CA PHE A 104 4.82 -5.13 9.60
C PHE A 104 4.49 -3.94 8.68
N ILE A 105 4.03 -4.21 7.46
CA ILE A 105 3.55 -3.17 6.53
C ILE A 105 2.21 -2.62 7.01
N ASP A 106 1.33 -3.46 7.55
CA ASP A 106 0.09 -3.02 8.22
C ASP A 106 0.38 -2.09 9.40
N ASP A 107 1.27 -2.52 10.31
CA ASP A 107 1.73 -1.71 11.46
C ASP A 107 2.32 -0.38 11.01
N TYR A 108 3.15 -0.39 9.96
CA TYR A 108 3.72 0.83 9.37
C TYR A 108 2.65 1.79 8.86
N CYS A 109 1.68 1.30 8.08
CA CYS A 109 0.60 2.13 7.53
C CYS A 109 -0.25 2.74 8.66
N ARG A 110 -0.67 1.91 9.62
CA ARG A 110 -1.47 2.36 10.76
C ARG A 110 -0.75 3.39 11.61
N ALA A 111 0.55 3.21 11.85
CA ALA A 111 1.35 4.19 12.56
C ALA A 111 1.45 5.51 11.79
N LEU A 112 1.66 5.45 10.47
CA LEU A 112 1.82 6.63 9.62
C LEU A 112 0.56 7.51 9.59
N VAL A 113 -0.63 6.92 9.43
CA VAL A 113 -1.90 7.69 9.39
C VAL A 113 -2.30 8.25 10.76
N ARG A 114 -1.75 7.72 11.85
CA ARG A 114 -1.95 8.20 13.23
C ARG A 114 -0.96 9.27 13.66
N LEU A 115 0.02 9.61 12.82
CA LEU A 115 0.93 10.71 13.10
C LEU A 115 0.18 12.05 13.16
N PRO A 116 0.78 13.08 13.80
CA PRO A 116 0.21 14.42 13.80
C PRO A 116 -0.19 14.92 12.39
N PRO A 117 -1.26 15.72 12.26
CA PRO A 117 -1.82 16.12 10.97
C PRO A 117 -0.82 16.72 9.98
N GLN A 118 0.19 17.45 10.47
CA GLN A 118 1.23 18.01 9.60
C GLN A 118 2.01 16.94 8.80
N ILE A 119 2.08 15.70 9.30
CA ILE A 119 2.69 14.56 8.61
C ILE A 119 1.63 13.69 7.94
N SER A 120 0.59 13.26 8.68
CA SER A 120 -0.41 12.30 8.17
C SER A 120 -1.29 12.88 7.05
N GLN A 121 -1.44 14.21 7.00
CA GLN A 121 -2.16 14.92 5.94
C GLN A 121 -1.21 15.67 4.99
N SER A 122 0.09 15.37 5.04
CA SER A 122 1.03 15.86 4.04
C SER A 122 0.69 15.30 2.65
N GLU A 123 1.02 16.05 1.61
CA GLU A 123 0.76 15.68 0.22
C GLU A 123 1.30 14.28 -0.12
N GLU A 124 2.49 13.94 0.38
CA GLU A 124 3.17 12.67 0.14
C GLU A 124 2.35 11.49 0.70
N VAL A 125 1.83 11.64 1.91
CA VAL A 125 1.00 10.61 2.57
C VAL A 125 -0.36 10.51 1.90
N LEU A 126 -1.03 11.63 1.63
CA LEU A 126 -2.33 11.65 0.97
C LEU A 126 -2.26 11.04 -0.43
N ARG A 127 -1.25 11.41 -1.23
CA ARG A 127 -1.02 10.87 -2.58
C ARG A 127 -0.66 9.39 -2.58
N PHE A 128 0.01 8.90 -1.54
CA PHE A 128 0.31 7.48 -1.42
C PHE A 128 -0.96 6.64 -1.26
N PHE A 129 -1.88 7.11 -0.41
CA PHE A 129 -3.14 6.44 -0.10
C PHE A 129 -4.29 6.81 -1.04
N GLU A 130 -4.13 7.77 -1.94
CA GLU A 130 -5.13 8.14 -2.93
C GLU A 130 -5.54 6.93 -3.79
N THR A 131 -6.86 6.74 -3.97
CA THR A 131 -7.38 5.72 -4.89
C THR A 131 -7.13 6.15 -6.33
N LYS A 132 -6.45 5.31 -7.11
CA LYS A 132 -6.17 5.57 -8.53
C LYS A 132 -7.09 4.78 -9.45
N THR A 133 -7.15 5.18 -10.72
CA THR A 133 -7.93 4.47 -11.75
C THR A 133 -7.53 2.99 -11.86
N GLU A 134 -6.24 2.69 -11.70
CA GLU A 134 -5.68 1.33 -11.66
C GLU A 134 -6.08 0.50 -10.43
N ASP A 135 -6.53 1.17 -9.35
CA ASP A 135 -7.07 0.52 -8.16
C ASP A 135 -8.56 0.18 -8.34
N ILE A 136 -9.31 1.00 -9.10
CA ILE A 136 -10.73 0.76 -9.43
C ILE A 136 -10.87 -0.32 -10.51
N ASN A 137 -10.01 -0.28 -11.51
CA ASN A 137 -9.98 -1.22 -12.63
C ASN A 137 -8.63 -1.96 -12.64
N PRO A 138 -8.39 -2.91 -11.72
CA PRO A 138 -7.15 -3.66 -11.71
C PRO A 138 -7.02 -4.46 -13.02
N PRO A 139 -5.81 -4.54 -13.60
CA PRO A 139 -5.58 -5.33 -14.81
C PRO A 139 -6.06 -6.77 -14.59
N VAL A 140 -6.87 -7.29 -15.51
CA VAL A 140 -7.33 -8.68 -15.47
C VAL A 140 -6.11 -9.60 -15.54
N GLU A 141 -5.96 -10.49 -14.56
CA GLU A 141 -4.93 -11.52 -14.62
C GLU A 141 -5.27 -12.48 -15.77
N ASP A 142 -4.40 -12.54 -16.77
CA ASP A 142 -4.46 -13.59 -17.78
C ASP A 142 -4.01 -14.91 -17.13
N TYR A 143 -4.96 -15.58 -16.47
CA TYR A 143 -4.79 -16.96 -16.03
C TYR A 143 -4.69 -17.82 -17.28
N GLY A 144 -3.47 -17.92 -17.84
CA GLY A 144 -3.18 -18.85 -18.91
C GLY A 144 -3.77 -20.21 -18.59
N SER A 145 -4.84 -20.56 -19.31
CA SER A 145 -5.57 -21.81 -19.16
C SER A 145 -4.63 -22.97 -19.46
N LYS A 146 -4.08 -23.57 -18.40
CA LYS A 146 -3.59 -24.95 -18.43
C LYS A 146 -4.31 -25.74 -17.35
N ARG A 147 -5.62 -25.90 -17.52
CA ARG A 147 -6.27 -27.14 -17.08
C ARG A 147 -5.73 -28.23 -18.01
N LYS A 148 -4.75 -29.01 -17.55
CA LYS A 148 -4.53 -30.32 -18.16
C LYS A 148 -5.79 -31.12 -17.87
N SER A 149 -6.62 -31.32 -18.88
CA SER A 149 -7.68 -32.33 -18.86
C SER A 149 -6.98 -33.66 -18.62
N VAL A 150 -7.11 -34.22 -17.42
CA VAL A 150 -6.79 -35.63 -17.18
C VAL A 150 -7.92 -36.38 -17.86
N ALA A 151 -7.66 -36.89 -19.06
CA ALA A 151 -8.53 -37.88 -19.67
C ALA A 151 -8.54 -39.10 -18.74
N VAL A 152 -9.65 -39.30 -18.03
CA VAL A 152 -9.95 -40.56 -17.38
C VAL A 152 -10.19 -41.55 -18.51
N VAL A 153 -9.19 -42.36 -18.83
CA VAL A 153 -9.37 -43.52 -19.70
C VAL A 153 -10.12 -44.54 -18.86
N VAL A 154 -11.43 -44.60 -19.04
CA VAL A 154 -12.24 -45.71 -18.54
C VAL A 154 -11.95 -46.88 -19.50
N LEU A 155 -11.19 -47.86 -19.04
CA LEU A 155 -11.11 -49.17 -19.69
C LEU A 155 -12.31 -49.97 -19.22
N GLU A 156 -13.34 -50.06 -20.06
CA GLU A 156 -14.23 -51.22 -20.06
C GLU A 156 -13.74 -52.19 -21.13
N MET A 157 -13.35 -53.39 -20.67
CA MET A 157 -13.62 -54.74 -21.19
C MET A 157 -12.56 -55.70 -20.66
#